data_AF-A0A538E7G5-F1
#
_entry.id   AF-A0A538E7G5-F1
#
_cell.length_a   1.000
_cell.length_b   1.000
_cell.length_c   1.000
_cell.angle_alpha   90.00
_cell.angle_beta   90.00
_cell.angle_gamma   90.00
#
_symmetry.space_group_name_H-M   'P 1'
#
loop_
_entity.id
_entity.type
_entity.pdbx_description
1 polymer ?
#
loop_
_entity_poly.entity_id
_entity_poly.type
_entity_poly.pdbx_seq_one_letter_code
_entity_poly.pdbx_strand_id
1 'polypeptide(L)'
;ALHAPAPEALAAAWVLLRETLVVRGVAPRASKEAVAMAVSMANACPYCATIHSNNLGTLGGLVGGSAPTDDGPAPSEAELEDVISWAMPADGRPRAAKPPFPPAQGPELAGVAVLLHYFNRMVNVFLRDVPLPPGVPALALSPVLRVLGWVMAGATRRPHLPGNSLDLLPAAPLPEDLSWTVGNATMAQAFGRACAAIDDAGVEQLVAGLPDAERPAGRLALLVAFASYQVDAGVIANCRRAGADDRTLVEITSWAAMAAARWQGGLLPMPD
;
A
#
# COMPACT_ATOMS: atom_id res chain seq x y z
N ALA A 1 11.90 -8.51 9.22
CA ALA A 1 10.73 -7.90 8.58
C ALA A 1 10.59 -8.49 7.18
N LEU A 2 9.37 -8.70 6.69
CA LEU A 2 9.12 -9.36 5.40
C LEU A 2 9.92 -8.73 4.24
N HIS A 3 9.90 -7.41 4.14
CA HIS A 3 10.57 -6.66 3.08
C HIS A 3 12.08 -6.45 3.29
N ALA A 4 12.66 -6.93 4.38
CA ALA A 4 14.06 -6.64 4.73
C ALA A 4 15.11 -7.02 3.67
N PRO A 5 14.93 -8.08 2.85
CA PRO A 5 15.87 -8.40 1.77
C PRO A 5 15.87 -7.40 0.60
N ALA A 6 14.90 -6.49 0.52
CA ALA A 6 14.75 -5.51 -0.57
C ALA A 6 14.59 -4.09 0.03
N PRO A 7 15.69 -3.34 0.23
CA PRO A 7 15.68 -2.05 0.93
C PRO A 7 14.69 -1.02 0.38
N GLU A 8 14.56 -0.92 -0.94
CA GLU A 8 13.67 0.01 -1.63
C GLU A 8 12.20 -0.36 -1.36
N ALA A 9 11.87 -1.66 -1.44
CA ALA A 9 10.55 -2.17 -1.12
C ALA A 9 10.22 -2.02 0.37
N LEU A 10 11.21 -2.17 1.26
CA LEU A 10 11.06 -1.92 2.69
C LEU A 10 10.78 -0.43 2.96
N ALA A 11 11.51 0.47 2.33
CA ALA A 11 11.29 1.91 2.45
C ALA A 11 9.90 2.29 1.93
N ALA A 12 9.47 1.76 0.78
CA ALA A 12 8.12 1.94 0.25
C ALA A 12 7.03 1.42 1.19
N ALA A 13 7.17 0.20 1.70
CA ALA A 13 6.25 -0.37 2.68
C ALA A 13 6.16 0.48 3.96
N TRP A 14 7.29 0.99 4.44
CA TRP A 14 7.34 1.84 5.63
C TRP A 14 6.70 3.22 5.38
N VAL A 15 7.01 3.88 4.25
CA VAL A 15 6.44 5.17 3.87
C VAL A 15 4.91 5.07 3.79
N LEU A 16 4.38 4.04 3.13
CA LEU A 16 2.94 3.82 3.04
C LEU A 16 2.32 3.55 4.41
N LEU A 17 2.87 2.62 5.20
CA LEU A 17 2.38 2.32 6.54
C LEU A 17 2.37 3.56 7.44
N ARG A 18 3.45 4.33 7.41
CA ARG A 18 3.62 5.51 8.26
C ARG A 18 2.59 6.58 7.91
N GLU A 19 2.53 7.01 6.66
CA GLU A 19 1.73 8.16 6.25
C GLU A 19 0.23 7.86 6.18
N THR A 20 -0.17 6.60 5.94
CA THR A 20 -1.59 6.24 5.89
C THR A 20 -2.15 5.88 7.27
N LEU A 21 -1.43 5.05 8.03
CA LEU A 21 -1.93 4.45 9.25
C LEU A 21 -1.40 5.20 10.48
N VAL A 22 -0.07 5.33 10.63
CA VAL A 22 0.62 5.79 11.86
C VAL A 22 0.49 7.29 12.11
N VAL A 23 0.66 8.11 11.09
CA VAL A 23 0.55 9.56 11.20
C VAL A 23 -0.90 9.94 11.49
N ARG A 24 -1.07 10.85 12.47
CA ARG A 24 -2.37 11.41 12.82
C ARG A 24 -2.88 12.28 11.69
N GLY A 25 -4.17 12.15 11.40
CA GLY A 25 -4.85 12.91 10.37
C GLY A 25 -6.29 13.20 10.78
N VAL A 26 -7.14 13.47 9.81
CA VAL A 26 -8.57 13.79 10.01
C VAL A 26 -9.37 12.53 10.39
N ALA A 27 -8.95 11.35 9.92
CA ALA A 27 -9.62 10.10 10.26
C ALA A 27 -9.12 9.57 11.62
N PRO A 28 -10.02 9.25 12.57
CA PRO A 28 -9.63 8.66 13.85
C PRO A 28 -8.83 7.37 13.64
N ARG A 29 -7.82 7.11 14.50
CA ARG A 29 -7.00 5.89 14.42
C ARG A 29 -7.85 4.63 14.51
N ALA A 30 -8.90 4.62 15.32
CA ALA A 30 -9.84 3.51 15.42
C ALA A 30 -10.53 3.22 14.07
N SER A 31 -10.99 4.24 13.34
CA SER A 31 -11.57 4.07 12.00
C SER A 31 -10.55 3.50 11.00
N LYS A 32 -9.28 3.95 11.06
CA LYS A 32 -8.20 3.38 10.24
C LYS A 32 -7.96 1.90 10.55
N GLU A 33 -7.87 1.54 11.83
CA GLU A 33 -7.70 0.13 12.26
C GLU A 33 -8.90 -0.73 11.88
N ALA A 34 -10.12 -0.18 11.92
CA ALA A 34 -11.34 -0.85 11.48
C ALA A 34 -11.32 -1.18 9.97
N VAL A 35 -10.90 -0.23 9.12
CA VAL A 35 -10.66 -0.50 7.69
C VAL A 35 -9.58 -1.58 7.51
N ALA A 36 -8.46 -1.45 8.22
CA ALA A 36 -7.36 -2.40 8.10
C ALA A 36 -7.76 -3.83 8.47
N MET A 37 -8.55 -3.98 9.55
CA MET A 37 -9.14 -5.24 9.99
C MET A 37 -10.10 -5.79 8.92
N ALA A 38 -11.07 -4.99 8.47
CA ALA A 38 -12.08 -5.40 7.50
C ALA A 38 -11.44 -5.89 6.19
N VAL A 39 -10.55 -5.11 5.60
CA VAL A 39 -9.84 -5.49 4.36
C VAL A 39 -9.00 -6.76 4.56
N SER A 40 -8.37 -6.93 5.73
CA SER A 40 -7.59 -8.13 6.04
C SER A 40 -8.47 -9.38 6.19
N MET A 41 -9.67 -9.25 6.76
CA MET A 41 -10.65 -10.34 6.82
C MET A 41 -11.14 -10.69 5.42
N ALA A 42 -11.49 -9.69 4.60
CA ALA A 42 -11.92 -9.86 3.23
C ALA A 42 -10.87 -10.55 2.33
N ASN A 43 -9.60 -10.21 2.51
CA ASN A 43 -8.48 -10.82 1.79
C ASN A 43 -8.04 -12.17 2.41
N ALA A 44 -8.78 -12.70 3.39
CA ALA A 44 -8.46 -13.93 4.12
C ALA A 44 -7.00 -13.95 4.62
N CYS A 45 -6.57 -12.88 5.30
CA CYS A 45 -5.22 -12.73 5.85
C CYS A 45 -5.25 -12.79 7.39
N PRO A 46 -5.07 -13.98 8.02
CA PRO A 46 -5.26 -14.16 9.46
C PRO A 46 -4.29 -13.33 10.32
N TYR A 47 -3.04 -13.19 9.85
CA TYR A 47 -2.01 -12.42 10.54
C TYR A 47 -2.43 -10.95 10.72
N CYS A 48 -2.78 -10.29 9.61
CA CYS A 48 -3.16 -8.88 9.63
C CYS A 48 -4.49 -8.67 10.36
N ALA A 49 -5.49 -9.53 10.13
CA ALA A 49 -6.76 -9.45 10.85
C ALA A 49 -6.57 -9.53 12.37
N THR A 50 -5.66 -10.39 12.84
CA THR A 50 -5.32 -10.53 14.27
C THR A 50 -4.66 -9.28 14.85
N ILE A 51 -3.67 -8.71 14.15
CA ILE A 51 -2.98 -7.49 14.61
C ILE A 51 -3.95 -6.30 14.67
N HIS A 52 -4.71 -6.07 13.60
CA HIS A 52 -5.57 -4.89 13.49
C HIS A 52 -6.80 -4.98 14.41
N SER A 53 -7.39 -6.16 14.62
CA SER A 53 -8.47 -6.34 15.61
C SER A 53 -7.99 -6.12 17.05
N ASN A 54 -6.77 -6.57 17.40
CA ASN A 54 -6.19 -6.32 18.72
C ASN A 54 -5.88 -4.83 18.93
N ASN A 55 -5.35 -4.13 17.92
CA ASN A 55 -5.13 -2.69 18.00
C ASN A 55 -6.46 -1.93 18.16
N LEU A 56 -7.49 -2.28 17.37
CA LEU A 56 -8.81 -1.69 17.48
C LEU A 56 -9.42 -1.91 18.88
N GLY A 57 -9.33 -3.12 19.43
CA GLY A 57 -9.81 -3.44 20.78
C GLY A 57 -9.06 -2.71 21.89
N THR A 58 -7.75 -2.46 21.70
CA THR A 58 -6.94 -1.65 22.64
C THR A 58 -7.38 -0.18 22.61
N LEU A 59 -7.66 0.37 21.41
CA LEU A 59 -8.12 1.75 21.23
C LEU A 59 -9.56 1.97 21.73
N GLY A 60 -10.43 0.97 21.56
CA GLY A 60 -11.83 0.98 22.05
C GLY A 60 -11.99 0.72 23.55
N GLY A 61 -10.89 0.55 24.29
CA GLY A 61 -10.93 0.33 25.75
C GLY A 61 -11.40 -1.06 26.19
N LEU A 62 -11.58 -2.02 25.26
CA LEU A 62 -12.01 -3.39 25.56
C LEU A 62 -10.89 -4.25 26.19
N VAL A 63 -9.64 -3.78 26.14
CA VAL A 63 -8.49 -4.47 26.72
C VAL A 63 -7.66 -3.50 27.58
N GLY A 64 -8.13 -3.25 28.81
CA GLY A 64 -7.32 -2.74 29.91
C GLY A 64 -6.68 -1.36 29.73
N GLY A 65 -7.42 -0.33 30.12
CA GLY A 65 -6.90 1.02 30.34
C GLY A 65 -6.96 1.89 29.08
N SER A 66 -7.97 2.75 29.00
CA SER A 66 -8.00 3.85 28.04
C SER A 66 -6.77 4.73 28.26
N ALA A 67 -5.78 4.63 27.37
CA ALA A 67 -4.85 5.74 27.21
C ALA A 67 -5.69 6.92 26.69
N PRO A 68 -5.64 8.12 27.31
CA PRO A 68 -6.30 9.29 26.76
C PRO A 68 -5.67 9.54 25.39
N THR A 69 -6.44 9.29 24.32
CA THR A 69 -6.04 9.66 22.98
C THR A 69 -6.37 11.13 22.81
N ASP A 70 -5.36 11.93 22.50
CA ASP A 70 -5.48 13.34 22.11
C ASP A 70 -6.15 13.51 20.71
N ASP A 71 -6.90 12.49 20.27
CA ASP A 71 -7.35 12.26 18.88
C ASP A 71 -8.81 12.69 18.65
N GLY A 72 -9.32 13.61 19.47
CA GLY A 72 -10.73 13.99 19.45
C GLY A 72 -11.66 12.92 20.03
N PRO A 73 -12.99 13.07 19.91
CA PRO A 73 -13.93 12.07 20.40
C PRO A 73 -13.73 10.75 19.67
N ALA A 74 -13.70 9.65 20.43
CA ALA A 74 -13.68 8.31 19.84
C ALA A 74 -14.93 8.10 18.98
N PRO A 75 -14.81 7.45 17.81
CA PRO A 75 -15.96 7.10 17.00
C PRO A 75 -16.89 6.17 17.78
N SER A 76 -18.19 6.34 17.59
CA SER A 76 -19.21 5.43 18.11
C SER A 76 -19.11 4.05 17.47
N GLU A 77 -19.71 3.06 18.12
CA GLU A 77 -19.79 1.69 17.60
C GLU A 77 -20.48 1.64 16.22
N ALA A 78 -21.56 2.41 16.04
CA ALA A 78 -22.26 2.53 14.77
C ALA A 78 -21.38 3.13 13.66
N GLU A 79 -20.61 4.17 13.95
CA GLU A 79 -19.66 4.74 12.98
C GLU A 79 -18.57 3.74 12.59
N LEU A 80 -18.09 2.92 13.53
CA LEU A 80 -17.13 1.86 13.23
C LEU A 80 -17.75 0.74 12.38
N GLU A 81 -18.98 0.32 12.67
CA GLU A 81 -19.70 -0.69 11.90
C GLU A 81 -19.94 -0.25 10.45
N ASP A 82 -20.34 1.02 10.25
CA ASP A 82 -20.52 1.57 8.91
C ASP A 82 -19.20 1.61 8.12
N VAL A 83 -18.09 2.02 8.75
CA VAL A 83 -16.75 2.02 8.14
C VAL A 83 -16.32 0.60 7.75
N ILE A 84 -16.56 -0.39 8.63
CA ILE A 84 -16.28 -1.80 8.36
C ILE A 84 -17.10 -2.28 7.17
N SER A 85 -18.40 -2.02 7.14
CA SER A 85 -19.27 -2.41 6.03
C SER A 85 -18.87 -1.75 4.72
N TRP A 86 -18.35 -0.53 4.74
CA TRP A 86 -17.85 0.15 3.55
C TRP A 86 -16.55 -0.48 3.01
N ALA A 87 -15.66 -0.92 3.89
CA ALA A 87 -14.37 -1.50 3.51
C ALA A 87 -14.46 -2.95 3.02
N MET A 88 -15.50 -3.69 3.43
CA MET A 88 -15.72 -5.07 2.98
C MET A 88 -16.13 -5.13 1.49
N PRO A 89 -15.78 -6.21 0.77
CA PRO A 89 -16.26 -6.46 -0.58
C PRO A 89 -17.79 -6.44 -0.64
N ALA A 90 -18.31 -5.95 -1.76
CA ALA A 90 -19.73 -6.05 -2.05
C ALA A 90 -20.04 -7.49 -2.48
N ASP A 91 -20.64 -8.29 -1.61
CA ASP A 91 -21.14 -9.64 -1.92
C ASP A 91 -22.42 -9.55 -2.79
N GLY A 92 -22.33 -8.92 -3.96
CA GLY A 92 -23.48 -8.59 -4.81
C GLY A 92 -24.40 -7.50 -4.25
N ARG A 93 -24.07 -6.92 -3.09
CA ARG A 93 -24.79 -5.78 -2.51
C ARG A 93 -24.41 -4.49 -3.23
N PRO A 94 -25.36 -3.59 -3.56
CA PRO A 94 -25.00 -2.28 -4.06
C PRO A 94 -24.10 -1.55 -3.06
N ARG A 95 -22.95 -1.06 -3.51
CA ARG A 95 -22.14 -0.16 -2.68
C ARG A 95 -22.97 1.08 -2.33
N ALA A 96 -22.84 1.56 -1.10
CA ALA A 96 -23.51 2.78 -0.68
C ALA A 96 -23.13 3.93 -1.64
N ALA A 97 -24.13 4.69 -2.09
CA ALA A 97 -23.93 5.80 -3.02
C ALA A 97 -23.05 6.92 -2.43
N LYS A 98 -22.95 6.98 -1.10
CA LYS A 98 -22.09 7.90 -0.36
C LYS A 98 -21.31 7.14 0.70
N PRO A 99 -20.01 7.44 0.90
CA PRO A 99 -19.25 6.89 2.02
C PRO A 99 -19.88 7.29 3.37
N PRO A 100 -19.82 6.42 4.40
CA PRO A 100 -20.46 6.66 5.70
C PRO A 100 -19.65 7.58 6.63
N PHE A 101 -18.72 8.35 6.09
CA PHE A 101 -17.83 9.23 6.84
C PHE A 101 -17.69 10.59 6.13
N PRO A 102 -17.26 11.64 6.85
CA PRO A 102 -17.00 12.94 6.25
C PRO A 102 -16.02 12.84 5.06
N PRO A 103 -16.24 13.57 3.95
CA PRO A 103 -15.38 13.51 2.76
C PRO A 103 -13.89 13.74 3.05
N ALA A 104 -13.56 14.56 4.05
CA ALA A 104 -12.20 14.84 4.47
C ALA A 104 -11.44 13.61 5.01
N GLN A 105 -12.14 12.57 5.48
CA GLN A 105 -11.54 11.31 5.93
C GLN A 105 -11.26 10.34 4.78
N GLY A 106 -11.87 10.56 3.61
CA GLY A 106 -11.84 9.65 2.47
C GLY A 106 -10.44 9.25 2.01
N PRO A 107 -9.52 10.19 1.74
CA PRO A 107 -8.15 9.85 1.32
C PRO A 107 -7.42 8.97 2.34
N GLU A 108 -7.58 9.24 3.63
CA GLU A 108 -6.92 8.48 4.69
C GLU A 108 -7.45 7.05 4.80
N LEU A 109 -8.77 6.87 4.82
CA LEU A 109 -9.39 5.55 4.92
C LEU A 109 -9.18 4.71 3.65
N ALA A 110 -9.28 5.32 2.46
CA ALA A 110 -8.96 4.65 1.21
C ALA A 110 -7.48 4.26 1.13
N GLY A 111 -6.57 5.11 1.62
CA GLY A 111 -5.14 4.80 1.66
C GLY A 111 -4.80 3.63 2.56
N VAL A 112 -5.48 3.50 3.70
CA VAL A 112 -5.36 2.32 4.56
C VAL A 112 -5.87 1.07 3.83
N ALA A 113 -7.00 1.14 3.13
CA ALA A 113 -7.51 0.00 2.36
C ALA A 113 -6.52 -0.46 1.28
N VAL A 114 -5.94 0.46 0.51
CA VAL A 114 -4.93 0.14 -0.52
C VAL A 114 -3.66 -0.44 0.09
N LEU A 115 -3.15 0.16 1.19
CA LEU A 115 -2.02 -0.39 1.93
C LEU A 115 -2.28 -1.85 2.33
N LEU A 116 -3.47 -2.15 2.88
CA LEU A 116 -3.77 -3.50 3.34
C LEU A 116 -4.00 -4.47 2.20
N HIS A 117 -4.56 -4.06 1.06
CA HIS A 117 -4.57 -4.90 -0.12
C HIS A 117 -3.15 -5.30 -0.58
N TYR A 118 -2.17 -4.39 -0.47
CA TYR A 118 -0.77 -4.71 -0.74
C TYR A 118 -0.16 -5.62 0.36
N PHE A 119 -0.27 -5.23 1.63
CA PHE A 119 0.31 -6.00 2.75
C PHE A 119 -0.30 -7.39 2.89
N ASN A 120 -1.62 -7.56 2.77
CA ASN A 120 -2.24 -8.87 2.87
C ASN A 120 -1.71 -9.85 1.82
N ARG A 121 -1.45 -9.39 0.58
CA ARG A 121 -0.86 -10.22 -0.47
C ARG A 121 0.57 -10.63 -0.12
N MET A 122 1.39 -9.67 0.30
CA MET A 122 2.77 -9.93 0.73
C MET A 122 2.81 -10.89 1.93
N VAL A 123 1.99 -10.63 2.95
CA VAL A 123 1.87 -11.46 4.14
C VAL A 123 1.40 -12.86 3.76
N ASN A 124 0.34 -13.04 2.98
CA ASN A 124 -0.14 -14.38 2.60
C ASN A 124 0.89 -15.20 1.81
N VAL A 125 1.74 -14.56 0.99
CA VAL A 125 2.82 -15.27 0.27
C VAL A 125 3.89 -15.79 1.24
N PHE A 126 4.31 -14.95 2.19
CA PHE A 126 5.56 -15.12 2.92
C PHE A 126 5.41 -15.40 4.44
N LEU A 127 4.24 -15.17 5.03
CA LEU A 127 3.91 -15.38 6.46
C LEU A 127 2.59 -16.17 6.55
N ARG A 128 2.55 -17.33 7.23
CA ARG A 128 1.44 -18.29 7.03
C ARG A 128 0.58 -18.66 8.23
N ASP A 129 0.94 -18.29 9.46
CA ASP A 129 0.25 -18.89 10.61
C ASP A 129 -0.41 -17.84 11.52
N VAL A 130 0.34 -17.09 12.32
CA VAL A 130 -0.17 -16.11 13.31
C VAL A 130 0.98 -15.15 13.67
N PRO A 131 0.76 -13.92 14.16
CA PRO A 131 1.80 -13.05 14.73
C PRO A 131 2.41 -13.58 16.04
N LEU A 132 2.90 -14.82 16.02
CA LEU A 132 3.62 -15.43 17.12
C LEU A 132 5.13 -15.43 16.84
N PRO A 133 5.96 -15.06 17.83
CA PRO A 133 7.38 -15.34 17.77
C PRO A 133 7.62 -16.86 17.60
N PRO A 134 8.73 -17.27 16.96
CA PRO A 134 9.08 -18.68 16.84
C PRO A 134 9.11 -19.37 18.22
N GLY A 135 8.46 -20.53 18.34
CA GLY A 135 8.44 -21.33 19.57
C GLY A 135 7.36 -20.97 20.60
N VAL A 136 6.52 -19.97 20.33
CA VAL A 136 5.42 -19.59 21.24
C VAL A 136 4.15 -20.42 20.93
N PRO A 137 3.54 -21.11 21.91
CA PRO A 137 2.32 -21.86 21.70
C PRO A 137 1.13 -20.93 21.44
N ALA A 138 0.17 -21.36 20.60
CA ALA A 138 -1.00 -20.56 20.20
C ALA A 138 -1.83 -20.02 21.38
N LEU A 139 -1.84 -20.73 22.51
CA LEU A 139 -2.51 -20.30 23.75
C LEU A 139 -1.92 -19.00 24.34
N ALA A 140 -0.67 -18.66 24.02
CA ALA A 140 -0.01 -17.44 24.49
C ALA A 140 -0.20 -16.23 23.56
N LEU A 141 -1.00 -16.35 22.50
CA LEU A 141 -1.24 -15.28 21.53
C LEU A 141 -1.83 -14.02 22.18
N SER A 142 -2.93 -14.15 22.92
CA SER A 142 -3.62 -13.00 23.53
C SER A 142 -2.74 -12.18 24.49
N PRO A 143 -2.00 -12.78 25.46
CA PRO A 143 -1.10 -11.99 26.31
C PRO A 143 0.06 -11.36 25.53
N VAL A 144 0.62 -12.04 24.52
CA VAL A 144 1.69 -11.48 23.67
C VAL A 144 1.20 -10.27 22.88
N LEU A 145 0.02 -10.37 22.27
CA LEU A 145 -0.58 -9.27 21.51
C LEU A 145 -0.94 -8.07 22.38
N ARG A 146 -1.33 -8.29 23.64
CA ARG A 146 -1.55 -7.19 24.60
C ARG A 146 -0.26 -6.42 24.88
N VAL A 147 0.84 -7.14 25.14
CA VAL A 147 2.15 -6.52 25.37
C VAL A 147 2.62 -5.79 24.11
N LEU A 148 2.50 -6.42 22.93
CA LEU A 148 2.85 -5.79 21.66
C LEU A 148 2.02 -4.54 21.40
N GLY A 149 0.70 -4.61 21.59
CA GLY A 149 -0.21 -3.49 21.45
C GLY A 149 0.13 -2.34 22.39
N TRP A 150 0.49 -2.63 23.64
CA TRP A 150 0.94 -1.62 24.61
C TRP A 150 2.26 -0.95 24.20
N VAL A 151 3.24 -1.72 23.72
CA VAL A 151 4.52 -1.18 23.22
C VAL A 151 4.29 -0.31 21.99
N MET A 152 3.47 -0.78 21.04
CA MET A 152 3.12 -0.02 19.83
C MET A 152 2.36 1.26 20.16
N ALA A 153 1.39 1.20 21.08
CA ALA A 153 0.67 2.37 21.58
C ALA A 153 1.61 3.39 22.25
N GLY A 154 2.65 2.92 22.95
CA GLY A 154 3.70 3.76 23.51
C GLY A 154 4.51 4.51 22.45
N ALA A 155 4.89 3.83 21.37
CA ALA A 155 5.66 4.41 20.27
C ALA A 155 4.89 5.47 19.46
N THR A 156 3.56 5.43 19.48
CA THR A 156 2.66 6.35 18.77
C THR A 156 2.07 7.46 19.66
N ARG A 157 2.45 7.54 20.95
CA ARG A 157 1.99 8.60 21.86
C ARG A 157 2.43 9.99 21.43
N ARG A 158 3.62 10.10 20.82
CA ARG A 158 4.13 11.38 20.32
C ARG A 158 3.55 11.66 18.93
N PRO A 159 3.07 12.88 18.67
CA PRO A 159 2.62 13.23 17.33
C PRO A 159 3.76 13.05 16.33
N HIS A 160 3.50 12.27 15.30
CA HIS A 160 4.41 12.08 14.19
C HIS A 160 4.16 13.17 13.15
N LEU A 161 5.21 13.92 12.78
CA LEU A 161 5.10 14.93 11.73
C LEU A 161 4.76 14.25 10.39
N PRO A 162 3.69 14.67 9.69
CA PRO A 162 3.41 14.21 8.34
C PRO A 162 4.60 14.45 7.41
N GLY A 163 4.90 13.48 6.56
CA GLY A 163 5.91 13.62 5.51
C GLY A 163 7.35 13.32 5.93
N ASN A 164 7.63 13.08 7.20
CA ASN A 164 8.99 12.81 7.69
C ASN A 164 9.61 11.51 7.15
N SER A 165 8.84 10.62 6.50
CA SER A 165 9.40 9.47 5.79
C SER A 165 9.58 9.69 4.28
N LEU A 166 9.11 10.80 3.72
CA LEU A 166 9.12 10.99 2.25
C LEU A 166 10.52 11.01 1.65
N ASP A 167 11.51 11.51 2.40
CA ASP A 167 12.91 11.59 1.95
C ASP A 167 13.62 10.22 1.94
N LEU A 168 12.98 9.16 2.42
CA LEU A 168 13.48 7.79 2.26
C LEU A 168 13.44 7.31 0.81
N LEU A 169 12.65 7.96 -0.05
CA LEU A 169 12.46 7.60 -1.44
C LEU A 169 12.59 8.83 -2.36
N PRO A 170 13.10 8.67 -3.58
CA PRO A 170 13.10 9.75 -4.57
C PRO A 170 11.69 10.29 -4.85
N ALA A 171 11.58 11.58 -5.17
CA ALA A 171 10.31 12.16 -5.58
C ALA A 171 9.83 11.55 -6.90
N ALA A 172 8.55 11.22 -6.97
CA ALA A 172 7.93 10.63 -8.15
C ALA A 172 6.50 11.14 -8.33
N PRO A 173 5.99 11.19 -9.58
CA PRO A 173 4.61 11.58 -9.85
C PRO A 173 3.62 10.57 -9.25
N LEU A 174 2.42 11.05 -8.92
CA LEU A 174 1.32 10.20 -8.48
C LEU A 174 0.69 9.49 -9.69
N PRO A 175 0.53 8.16 -9.66
CA PRO A 175 -0.26 7.43 -10.66
C PRO A 175 -1.70 7.93 -10.74
N GLU A 176 -2.26 8.02 -11.95
CA GLU A 176 -3.59 8.62 -12.21
C GLU A 176 -4.73 7.88 -11.48
N ASP A 177 -4.63 6.55 -11.38
CA ASP A 177 -5.55 5.67 -10.66
C ASP A 177 -5.52 5.88 -9.13
N LEU A 178 -4.54 6.64 -8.63
CA LEU A 178 -4.42 7.05 -7.23
C LEU A 178 -4.79 8.53 -6.99
N SER A 179 -5.43 9.19 -7.95
CA SER A 179 -5.90 10.59 -7.86
C SER A 179 -6.85 10.87 -6.68
N TRP A 180 -7.47 9.84 -6.11
CA TRP A 180 -8.26 9.96 -4.86
C TRP A 180 -7.42 10.40 -3.64
N THR A 181 -6.08 10.36 -3.73
CA THR A 181 -5.17 10.87 -2.70
C THR A 181 -4.98 12.39 -2.73
N VAL A 182 -5.38 13.09 -3.80
CA VAL A 182 -5.07 14.52 -4.02
C VAL A 182 -5.57 15.45 -2.90
N GLY A 183 -6.62 15.03 -2.17
CA GLY A 183 -7.11 15.73 -0.97
C GLY A 183 -6.13 15.72 0.22
N ASN A 184 -5.03 14.96 0.14
CA ASN A 184 -3.97 14.89 1.14
C ASN A 184 -2.58 14.84 0.45
N ALA A 185 -1.91 15.99 0.38
CA ALA A 185 -0.63 16.14 -0.34
C ALA A 185 0.49 15.21 0.14
N THR A 186 0.56 14.95 1.45
CA THR A 186 1.56 14.03 2.01
C THR A 186 1.30 12.59 1.59
N MET A 187 0.05 12.15 1.59
CA MET A 187 -0.32 10.81 1.11
C MET A 187 -0.10 10.68 -0.39
N ALA A 188 -0.46 11.69 -1.19
CA ALA A 188 -0.19 11.69 -2.61
C ALA A 188 1.31 11.51 -2.92
N GLN A 189 2.18 12.22 -2.18
CA GLN A 189 3.62 12.02 -2.29
C GLN A 189 4.06 10.63 -1.82
N ALA A 190 3.52 10.13 -0.69
CA ALA A 190 3.87 8.82 -0.18
C ALA A 190 3.56 7.70 -1.19
N PHE A 191 2.35 7.74 -1.80
CA PHE A 191 1.92 6.79 -2.82
C PHE A 191 2.74 6.91 -4.10
N GLY A 192 2.94 8.12 -4.64
CA GLY A 192 3.73 8.32 -5.86
C GLY A 192 5.16 7.76 -5.72
N ARG A 193 5.82 8.08 -4.61
CA ARG A 193 7.19 7.61 -4.33
C ARG A 193 7.25 6.09 -4.11
N ALA A 194 6.31 5.53 -3.35
CA ALA A 194 6.30 4.10 -3.06
C ALA A 194 5.98 3.24 -4.30
N CYS A 195 5.01 3.66 -5.13
CA CYS A 195 4.69 2.98 -6.39
C CYS A 195 5.92 2.97 -7.32
N ALA A 196 6.53 4.13 -7.56
CA ALA A 196 7.71 4.21 -8.40
C ALA A 196 8.87 3.33 -7.90
N ALA A 197 9.12 3.30 -6.58
CA ALA A 197 10.18 2.46 -6.02
C ALA A 197 9.90 0.95 -6.14
N ILE A 198 8.64 0.53 -5.98
CA ILE A 198 8.24 -0.88 -6.12
C ILE A 198 8.30 -1.30 -7.59
N ASP A 199 7.81 -0.47 -8.50
CA ASP A 199 7.84 -0.73 -9.94
C ASP A 199 9.28 -0.81 -10.44
N ASP A 200 10.14 0.13 -10.02
CA ASP A 200 11.55 0.16 -10.37
C ASP A 200 12.27 -1.12 -9.93
N ALA A 201 12.12 -1.51 -8.66
CA ALA A 201 12.70 -2.73 -8.13
C ALA A 201 12.21 -3.99 -8.87
N GLY A 202 10.93 -4.01 -9.25
CA GLY A 202 10.36 -5.09 -10.05
C GLY A 202 10.96 -5.18 -11.45
N VAL A 203 11.10 -4.03 -12.14
CA VAL A 203 11.69 -3.96 -13.48
C VAL A 203 13.16 -4.37 -13.47
N GLU A 204 13.95 -3.89 -12.51
CA GLU A 204 15.36 -4.28 -12.37
C GLU A 204 15.52 -5.79 -12.20
N GLN A 205 14.67 -6.42 -11.39
CA GLN A 205 14.68 -7.86 -11.22
C GLN A 205 14.31 -8.62 -12.51
N LEU A 206 13.36 -8.10 -13.31
CA LEU A 206 12.94 -8.72 -14.57
C LEU A 206 14.01 -8.65 -15.65
N VAL A 207 14.83 -7.60 -15.67
CA VAL A 207 15.91 -7.43 -16.66
C VAL A 207 17.25 -8.00 -16.21
N ALA A 208 17.39 -8.41 -14.94
CA ALA A 208 18.66 -8.88 -14.38
C ALA A 208 19.31 -10.04 -15.18
N GLY A 209 18.49 -10.88 -15.82
CA GLY A 209 18.96 -11.99 -16.65
C GLY A 209 19.44 -11.59 -18.05
N LEU A 210 19.20 -10.35 -18.49
CA LEU A 210 19.66 -9.86 -19.79
C LEU A 210 21.15 -9.49 -19.73
N PRO A 211 21.89 -9.61 -20.85
CA PRO A 211 23.21 -9.02 -20.99
C PRO A 211 23.19 -7.53 -20.64
N ASP A 212 24.25 -7.01 -20.02
CA ASP A 212 24.31 -5.62 -19.52
C ASP A 212 23.96 -4.59 -20.61
N ALA A 213 24.35 -4.84 -21.87
CA ALA A 213 24.05 -3.99 -23.01
C ALA A 213 22.55 -3.96 -23.39
N GLU A 214 21.81 -5.02 -23.10
CA GLU A 214 20.39 -5.17 -23.43
C GLU A 214 19.46 -4.69 -22.31
N ARG A 215 19.97 -4.59 -21.08
CA ARG A 215 19.17 -4.18 -19.91
C ARG A 215 18.47 -2.84 -20.08
N PRO A 216 19.09 -1.75 -20.59
CA PRO A 216 18.39 -0.49 -20.79
C PRO A 216 17.21 -0.60 -21.75
N ALA A 217 17.38 -1.36 -22.84
CA ALA A 217 16.33 -1.59 -23.83
C ALA A 217 15.20 -2.46 -23.25
N GLY A 218 15.53 -3.52 -22.50
CA GLY A 218 14.55 -4.35 -21.80
C GLY A 218 13.76 -3.56 -20.75
N ARG A 219 14.44 -2.70 -19.99
CA ARG A 219 13.82 -1.80 -19.02
C ARG A 219 12.85 -0.84 -19.71
N LEU A 220 13.28 -0.19 -20.79
CA LEU A 220 12.42 0.70 -21.57
C LEU A 220 11.17 -0.03 -22.09
N ALA A 221 11.33 -1.25 -22.62
CA ALA A 221 10.21 -2.04 -23.12
C ALA A 221 9.20 -2.39 -22.00
N LEU A 222 9.68 -2.81 -20.82
CA LEU A 222 8.82 -3.12 -19.67
C LEU A 222 8.10 -1.88 -19.15
N LEU A 223 8.80 -0.76 -18.98
CA LEU A 223 8.18 0.50 -18.56
C LEU A 223 7.13 0.95 -19.58
N VAL A 224 7.43 0.91 -20.87
CA VAL A 224 6.43 1.27 -21.90
C VAL A 224 5.21 0.36 -21.84
N ALA A 225 5.38 -0.94 -21.59
CA ALA A 225 4.27 -1.89 -21.52
C ALA A 225 3.39 -1.74 -20.28
N PHE A 226 3.97 -1.45 -19.11
CA PHE A 226 3.27 -1.50 -17.82
C PHE A 226 3.12 -0.15 -17.11
N ALA A 227 4.01 0.79 -17.36
CA ALA A 227 4.11 2.05 -16.63
C ALA A 227 4.70 3.17 -17.51
N SER A 228 4.13 3.39 -18.70
CA SER A 228 4.72 4.30 -19.71
C SER A 228 4.88 5.73 -19.21
N TYR A 229 4.08 6.13 -18.23
CA TYR A 229 4.15 7.41 -17.53
C TYR A 229 5.41 7.57 -16.64
N GLN A 230 6.15 6.48 -16.37
CA GLN A 230 7.42 6.49 -15.64
C GLN A 230 8.65 6.59 -16.57
N VAL A 231 8.46 6.60 -17.91
CA VAL A 231 9.58 6.78 -18.85
C VAL A 231 10.01 8.24 -18.84
N ASP A 232 11.17 8.51 -18.23
CA ASP A 232 11.78 9.83 -18.17
C ASP A 232 13.00 9.99 -19.10
N ALA A 233 13.60 11.19 -19.09
CA ALA A 233 14.79 11.48 -19.89
C ALA A 233 16.00 10.60 -19.50
N GLY A 234 16.08 10.14 -18.26
CA GLY A 234 17.12 9.24 -17.76
C GLY A 234 17.02 7.84 -18.39
N VAL A 235 15.80 7.30 -18.49
CA VAL A 235 15.54 6.01 -19.16
C VAL A 235 16.00 6.05 -20.62
N ILE A 236 15.65 7.12 -21.34
CA ILE A 236 16.06 7.29 -22.75
C ILE A 236 17.58 7.47 -22.86
N ALA A 237 18.19 8.26 -21.98
CA ALA A 237 19.63 8.46 -21.97
C ALA A 237 20.42 7.17 -21.67
N ASN A 238 19.90 6.29 -20.81
CA ASN A 238 20.48 4.97 -20.55
C ASN A 238 20.51 4.10 -21.82
N CYS A 239 19.41 4.07 -22.57
CA CYS A 239 19.33 3.34 -23.83
C CYS A 239 20.33 3.87 -24.86
N ARG A 240 20.44 5.21 -24.98
CA ARG A 240 21.41 5.84 -25.88
C ARG A 240 22.86 5.54 -25.50
N ARG A 241 23.18 5.52 -24.20
CA ARG A 241 24.51 5.10 -23.71
C ARG A 241 24.83 3.64 -24.07
N ALA A 242 23.83 2.78 -24.15
CA ALA A 242 23.96 1.40 -24.61
C ALA A 242 23.96 1.24 -26.14
N GLY A 243 23.93 2.35 -26.90
CA GLY A 243 24.04 2.33 -28.36
C GLY A 243 22.71 2.41 -29.11
N ALA A 244 21.58 2.60 -28.42
CA ALA A 244 20.30 2.80 -29.10
C ALA A 244 20.25 4.16 -29.84
N ASP A 245 19.92 4.12 -31.13
CA ASP A 245 19.57 5.31 -31.91
C ASP A 245 18.05 5.59 -31.86
N ASP A 246 17.62 6.68 -32.49
CA ASP A 246 16.19 7.07 -32.49
C ASP A 246 15.30 6.01 -33.13
N ARG A 247 15.81 5.33 -34.16
CA ARG A 247 15.10 4.24 -34.82
C ARG A 247 14.86 3.09 -33.83
N THR A 248 15.90 2.65 -33.14
CA THR A 248 15.83 1.58 -32.13
C THR A 248 14.85 1.92 -31.02
N LEU A 249 14.90 3.15 -30.51
CA LEU A 249 13.97 3.63 -29.48
C LEU A 249 12.52 3.58 -29.96
N VAL A 250 12.23 4.09 -31.16
CA VAL A 250 10.88 4.08 -31.74
C VAL A 250 10.40 2.64 -31.99
N GLU A 251 11.24 1.77 -32.55
CA GLU A 251 10.86 0.38 -32.86
C GLU A 251 10.52 -0.42 -31.58
N ILE A 252 11.37 -0.33 -30.55
CA ILE A 252 11.15 -1.05 -29.27
C ILE A 252 9.92 -0.52 -28.54
N THR A 253 9.79 0.81 -28.42
CA THR A 253 8.64 1.41 -27.73
C THR A 253 7.33 1.14 -28.47
N SER A 254 7.32 1.20 -29.80
CA SER A 254 6.14 0.86 -30.62
C SER A 254 5.74 -0.60 -30.45
N TRP A 255 6.72 -1.52 -30.49
CA TRP A 255 6.46 -2.95 -30.29
C TRP A 255 5.89 -3.24 -28.90
N ALA A 256 6.52 -2.71 -27.85
CA ALA A 256 6.08 -2.92 -26.46
C ALA A 256 4.68 -2.34 -26.21
N ALA A 257 4.42 -1.11 -26.66
CA ALA A 257 3.12 -0.47 -26.53
C ALA A 257 2.02 -1.25 -27.26
N MET A 258 2.28 -1.70 -28.49
CA MET A 258 1.31 -2.48 -29.27
C MET A 258 1.06 -3.87 -28.66
N ALA A 259 2.09 -4.52 -28.11
CA ALA A 259 1.93 -5.79 -27.41
C ALA A 259 1.04 -5.65 -26.18
N ALA A 260 1.28 -4.62 -25.36
CA ALA A 260 0.45 -4.29 -24.20
C ALA A 260 -0.99 -3.96 -24.60
N ALA A 261 -1.18 -3.11 -25.61
CA ALA A 261 -2.51 -2.73 -26.11
C ALA A 261 -3.31 -3.93 -26.61
N ARG A 262 -2.68 -4.87 -27.33
CA ARG A 262 -3.32 -6.11 -27.79
C ARG A 262 -3.70 -7.02 -26.63
N TRP A 263 -2.82 -7.14 -25.62
CA TRP A 263 -3.11 -7.94 -24.43
C TRP A 263 -4.31 -7.37 -23.66
N GLN A 264 -4.33 -6.05 -23.42
CA GLN A 264 -5.46 -5.37 -22.76
C GLN A 264 -6.75 -5.48 -23.57
N GLY A 265 -6.69 -5.27 -24.90
CA GLY A 265 -7.84 -5.42 -25.78
C GLY A 265 -8.43 -6.83 -25.76
N GLY A 266 -7.61 -7.86 -25.59
CA GLY A 266 -8.06 -9.25 -25.46
C GLY A 266 -8.77 -9.58 -24.14
N LEU A 267 -8.65 -8.71 -23.12
CA LEU A 267 -9.37 -8.85 -21.85
C LEU A 267 -10.73 -8.15 -21.85
N LEU A 268 -11.03 -7.37 -22.89
CA LEU A 268 -12.31 -6.67 -22.97
C LEU A 268 -13.44 -7.68 -23.25
N PRO A 269 -14.55 -7.61 -22.51
CA PRO A 269 -15.72 -8.43 -22.81
C PRO A 269 -16.27 -8.02 -24.18
N MET A 270 -16.44 -9.00 -25.07
CA MET A 270 -17.13 -8.80 -26.34
C MET A 270 -18.64 -9.03 -26.13
N PRO A 271 -19.51 -8.20 -26.71
CA PRO A 271 -20.92 -8.55 -26.79
C PRO A 271 -21.09 -9.86 -27.57
N ASP A 272 -21.98 -10.72 -27.09
CA ASP A 272 -22.40 -11.94 -27.81
C ASP A 272 -23.00 -11.62 -29.19
#